data_AF-A0A2L2Z207-F1
#
_entry.id   AF-A0A2L2Z207-F1
#
_cell.length_a   1.000
_cell.length_b   1.000
_cell.length_c   1.000
_cell.angle_alpha   90.00
_cell.angle_beta   90.00
_cell.angle_gamma   90.00
#
_symmetry.space_group_name_H-M   'P 1'
#
loop_
_entity.id
_entity.type
_entity.pdbx_description
1 polymer ?
#
loop_
_entity_poly.entity_id
_entity_poly.type
_entity_poly.pdbx_seq_one_letter_code
_entity_poly.pdbx_strand_id
1 'polypeptide(L)'
;FFGLLLSIIKISSANHVLHGVGAEISNVDIECNSNNIIVSVTTHDDFNGMIYPKGLSKNSSCLTEYEHAGSKISYKLPLRSCNTMSHDVDEGTLEFFNTVVIQPH
;
A
#
# COMPACT_ATOMS: atom_id res chain seq x y z
N PHE A 1 -7.07 34.51 -16.33
CA PHE A 1 -5.78 34.03 -15.82
C PHE A 1 -5.96 33.59 -14.39
N PHE A 2 -5.75 32.29 -14.11
CA PHE A 2 -5.73 31.60 -12.80
C PHE A 2 -7.01 31.70 -11.95
N GLY A 3 -7.77 30.65 -11.67
CA GLY A 3 -7.36 29.26 -11.43
C GLY A 3 -7.82 28.91 -10.01
N LEU A 4 -9.05 28.44 -9.86
CA LEU A 4 -9.54 27.87 -8.60
C LEU A 4 -10.64 26.82 -8.86
N LEU A 5 -10.32 25.82 -9.68
CA LEU A 5 -10.93 24.49 -9.52
C LEU A 5 -10.13 23.80 -8.41
N LEU A 6 -10.43 24.12 -7.15
CA LEU A 6 -10.16 23.21 -6.05
C LEU A 6 -11.11 22.02 -6.24
N SER A 7 -10.74 21.11 -7.14
CA SER A 7 -11.25 19.75 -7.13
C SER A 7 -11.01 19.23 -5.74
N ILE A 8 -12.09 19.07 -4.99
CA ILE A 8 -12.11 18.41 -3.71
C ILE A 8 -11.64 16.98 -4.01
N ILE A 9 -10.34 16.73 -3.84
CA ILE A 9 -9.81 15.38 -3.76
C ILE A 9 -10.46 14.83 -2.50
N LYS A 10 -11.60 14.14 -2.66
CA LYS A 10 -12.08 13.22 -1.65
C LYS A 10 -10.95 12.22 -1.47
N ILE A 11 -10.13 12.45 -0.45
CA ILE A 11 -9.28 11.42 0.14
C ILE A 11 -10.29 10.45 0.75
N SER A 12 -10.80 9.53 -0.07
CA SER A 12 -11.49 8.36 0.45
C SER A 12 -10.44 7.62 1.24
N SER A 13 -10.51 7.77 2.56
CA SER A 13 -9.74 6.96 3.48
C SER A 13 -10.10 5.52 3.16
N ALA A 14 -9.21 4.81 2.46
CA ALA A 14 -9.39 3.40 2.19
C ALA A 14 -9.62 2.71 3.54
N ASN A 15 -10.75 2.01 3.68
CA ASN A 15 -11.03 1.20 4.86
C ASN A 15 -9.96 0.11 4.95
N HIS A 16 -8.90 0.36 5.73
CA HIS A 16 -7.78 -0.55 5.88
C HIS A 16 -8.02 -1.45 7.09
N VAL A 17 -8.15 -2.75 6.84
CA VAL A 17 -8.24 -3.77 7.90
C VAL A 17 -6.86 -4.39 8.10
N LEU A 18 -6.14 -3.92 9.12
CA LEU A 18 -4.93 -4.54 9.63
C LEU A 18 -5.31 -5.84 10.35
N HIS A 19 -5.05 -6.99 9.74
CA HIS A 19 -5.31 -8.29 10.35
C HIS A 19 -3.97 -8.97 10.68
N GLY A 20 -3.67 -9.09 11.97
CA GLY A 20 -2.49 -9.79 12.47
C GLY A 20 -1.19 -9.00 12.34
N VAL A 21 -1.05 -7.94 13.13
CA VAL A 21 0.23 -7.25 13.29
C VAL A 21 1.09 -8.09 14.25
N GLY A 22 2.10 -8.79 13.72
CA GLY A 22 3.15 -9.39 14.53
C GLY A 22 3.88 -8.29 15.32
N ALA A 23 4.39 -8.61 16.51
CA ALA A 23 4.89 -7.65 17.51
C ALA A 23 6.02 -6.69 17.06
N GLU A 24 6.53 -6.81 15.84
CA GLU A 24 7.60 -5.97 15.29
C GLU A 24 7.11 -4.69 14.60
N ILE A 25 5.88 -4.66 14.09
CA ILE A 25 5.36 -3.50 13.34
C ILE A 25 4.70 -2.51 14.32
N SER A 26 5.20 -1.28 14.32
CA SER A 26 4.72 -0.17 15.16
C SER A 26 3.58 0.61 14.49
N ASN A 27 3.71 0.90 13.20
CA ASN A 27 2.74 1.71 12.46
C ASN A 27 2.69 1.32 10.98
N VAL A 28 1.53 1.47 10.36
CA VAL A 28 1.35 1.34 8.91
C VAL A 28 0.58 2.57 8.42
N ASP A 29 1.21 3.31 7.51
CA ASP A 29 0.67 4.51 6.87
C ASP A 29 0.46 4.25 5.38
N ILE A 30 -0.63 4.79 4.81
CA ILE A 30 -1.05 4.51 3.44
C ILE A 30 -1.28 5.83 2.72
N GLU A 31 -0.54 6.04 1.65
CA GLU A 31 -0.70 7.20 0.77
C GLU A 31 -1.26 6.75 -0.59
N CYS A 32 -2.45 7.24 -0.93
CA CYS A 32 -3.09 6.96 -2.20
C CYS A 32 -2.73 8.04 -3.22
N ASN A 33 -1.88 7.68 -4.19
CA ASN A 33 -1.51 8.54 -5.32
C ASN A 33 -2.30 8.19 -6.59
N SER A 34 -2.23 9.04 -7.61
CA SER A 34 -2.98 8.87 -8.86
C SER A 34 -2.64 7.60 -9.66
N ASN A 35 -1.46 7.02 -9.45
CA ASN A 35 -0.97 5.84 -10.20
C ASN A 35 -0.50 4.69 -9.31
N ASN A 36 -0.36 4.92 -8.00
CA ASN A 36 0.16 3.94 -7.06
C ASN A 36 -0.34 4.21 -5.64
N ILE A 37 -0.26 3.19 -4.80
CA ILE A 37 -0.45 3.26 -3.36
C ILE A 37 0.93 3.08 -2.73
N ILE A 38 1.30 3.96 -1.81
CA ILE A 38 2.52 3.83 -1.03
C ILE A 38 2.13 3.31 0.35
N VAL A 39 2.66 2.14 0.71
CA VAL A 39 2.50 1.54 2.03
C VAL A 39 3.77 1.78 2.80
N SER A 40 3.71 2.67 3.79
CA SER A 40 4.81 2.98 4.69
C SER A 40 4.66 2.16 5.96
N VAL A 41 5.59 1.25 6.22
CA VAL A 41 5.60 0.40 7.43
C VAL A 41 6.69 0.91 8.34
N THR A 42 6.34 1.18 9.60
CA THR A 42 7.29 1.52 10.66
C THR A 42 7.39 0.34 11.61
N THR A 43 8.59 -0.15 11.86
CA THR A 43 8.94 -1.23 12.78
C THR A 43 9.70 -0.68 13.98
N HIS A 44 9.76 -1.44 15.08
CA HIS A 44 10.56 -1.06 16.25
C HIS A 44 12.06 -1.22 15.98
N ASP A 45 12.42 -2.33 15.34
CA ASP A 45 13.78 -2.68 14.98
C ASP A 45 13.96 -2.71 13.46
N ASP A 46 15.19 -3.01 13.04
CA ASP A 46 15.58 -3.17 11.64
C ASP A 46 14.77 -4.29 10.96
N PHE A 47 14.01 -3.95 9.92
CA PHE A 47 13.15 -4.93 9.27
C PHE A 47 13.92 -5.81 8.29
N ASN A 48 13.70 -7.12 8.42
CA ASN A 48 14.18 -8.14 7.51
C ASN A 48 12.99 -9.02 7.10
N GLY A 49 12.71 -9.09 5.81
CA GLY A 49 11.61 -9.89 5.30
C GLY A 49 11.10 -9.46 3.94
N MET A 50 9.91 -9.92 3.59
CA MET A 50 9.30 -9.68 2.28
C MET A 50 7.94 -9.01 2.40
N ILE A 51 7.66 -8.09 1.46
CA ILE A 51 6.35 -7.47 1.27
C ILE A 51 5.87 -7.79 -0.14
N TYR A 52 4.65 -8.31 -0.27
CA TYR A 52 4.09 -8.69 -1.57
C TYR A 52 2.55 -8.68 -1.56
N PRO A 53 1.90 -8.48 -2.72
CA PRO A 53 0.45 -8.53 -2.82
C PRO A 53 -0.05 -9.98 -2.79
N LYS A 54 -1.09 -10.24 -2.00
CA LYS A 54 -1.77 -11.52 -1.94
C LYS A 54 -2.36 -11.88 -3.30
N GLY A 55 -2.17 -13.13 -3.72
CA GLY A 55 -2.69 -13.64 -4.99
C GLY A 55 -1.67 -13.65 -6.14
N LEU A 56 -0.52 -13.01 -5.97
CA LEU A 56 0.64 -13.21 -6.84
C LEU A 56 1.61 -14.22 -6.20
N SER A 57 2.31 -14.99 -7.04
CA SER A 57 3.36 -15.87 -6.54
C SER A 57 4.49 -15.04 -5.94
N LYS A 58 5.29 -15.67 -5.05
CA LYS A 58 6.50 -15.06 -4.46
C LYS A 58 7.61 -14.73 -5.48
N ASN A 59 7.36 -14.88 -6.78
CA ASN A 59 8.28 -14.53 -7.86
C ASN A 59 7.73 -13.43 -8.78
N SER A 60 6.69 -12.72 -8.35
CA SER A 60 6.19 -11.58 -9.13
C SER A 60 7.11 -10.37 -8.99
N SER A 61 7.13 -9.49 -10.00
CA SER A 61 7.84 -8.21 -9.95
C SER A 61 7.32 -7.24 -8.88
N CYS A 62 6.24 -7.62 -8.19
CA CYS A 62 5.62 -6.89 -7.10
C CYS A 62 6.07 -7.38 -5.71
N LEU A 63 6.91 -8.42 -5.65
CA LEU A 63 7.55 -8.80 -4.40
C LEU A 63 8.75 -7.88 -4.17
N THR A 64 8.89 -7.38 -2.95
CA THR A 64 10.09 -6.69 -2.49
C THR A 64 10.61 -7.39 -1.25
N GLU A 65 11.86 -7.84 -1.32
CA GLU A 65 12.61 -8.36 -0.19
C GLU A 65 13.46 -7.24 0.40
N TYR A 66 13.49 -7.20 1.73
CA TYR A 66 14.16 -6.20 2.52
C TYR A 66 15.15 -6.89 3.43
N GLU A 67 16.40 -6.47 3.34
CA GLU A 67 17.48 -6.85 4.24
C GLU A 67 18.06 -5.56 4.81
N HIS A 68 18.09 -5.45 6.14
CA HIS A 68 18.56 -4.26 6.85
C HIS A 68 17.91 -2.94 6.38
N ALA A 69 16.59 -2.96 6.18
CA ALA A 69 15.84 -1.83 5.62
C ALA A 69 15.60 -0.66 6.61
N GLY A 70 16.09 -0.79 7.84
CA GLY A 70 15.85 0.12 8.94
C GLY A 70 14.46 -0.06 9.56
N SER A 71 14.09 0.90 10.38
CA SER A 71 12.81 0.93 11.09
C SER A 71 11.66 1.52 10.26
N LYS A 72 11.92 2.02 9.04
CA LYS A 72 10.90 2.61 8.17
C LYS A 72 11.08 2.15 6.74
N ILE A 73 10.06 1.47 6.25
CA ILE A 73 10.04 0.82 4.94
C ILE A 73 8.95 1.47 4.10
N SER A 74 9.22 1.63 2.81
CA SER A 74 8.23 2.09 1.84
C SER A 74 8.05 1.04 0.75
N TYR A 75 6.84 0.54 0.62
CA TYR A 75 6.44 -0.40 -0.43
C TYR A 75 5.48 0.29 -1.42
N LYS A 76 5.82 0.24 -2.72
CA LYS A 76 5.06 0.91 -3.77
C LYS A 76 4.22 -0.09 -4.56
N LEU A 77 2.91 0.07 -4.49
CA LEU A 77 1.95 -0.79 -5.17
C LEU A 77 1.27 -0.03 -6.33
N PRO A 78 1.49 -0.42 -7.60
CA PRO A 78 0.81 0.20 -8.73
C PRO A 78 -0.71 -0.07 -8.73
N LEU A 79 -1.51 0.91 -9.14
CA LEU A 79 -2.98 0.78 -9.20
C LEU A 79 -3.48 -0.09 -10.35
N ARG A 80 -2.67 -0.27 -11.40
CA ARG A 80 -3.03 -1.00 -12.63
C ARG A 80 -2.32 -2.35 -12.79
N SER A 81 -1.62 -2.81 -11.76
CA SER A 81 -0.92 -4.09 -11.75
C SER A 81 -0.85 -4.65 -10.32
N CYS A 82 -0.03 -5.67 -10.08
CA CYS A 82 0.17 -6.23 -8.74
C CYS A 82 -1.11 -6.78 -8.06
N ASN A 83 -2.05 -7.30 -8.86
CA ASN A 83 -3.35 -7.80 -8.42
C ASN A 83 -4.22 -6.73 -7.73
N THR A 84 -3.98 -5.46 -8.03
CA THR A 84 -4.87 -4.37 -7.61
C THR A 84 -6.15 -4.43 -8.44
N MET A 85 -7.28 -4.61 -7.76
CA MET A 85 -8.61 -4.62 -8.36
C MET A 85 -9.22 -3.22 -8.28
N SER A 86 -9.87 -2.76 -9.33
CA SER A 86 -10.61 -1.50 -9.33
C SER A 86 -12.11 -1.76 -9.43
N HIS A 87 -12.90 -1.05 -8.65
CA HIS A 87 -14.35 -1.02 -8.75
C HIS A 87 -14.81 0.41 -8.99
N ASP A 88 -15.63 0.60 -10.01
CA ASP A 88 -16.38 1.83 -10.18
C ASP A 88 -17.48 1.87 -9.11
N VAL A 89 -17.44 2.89 -8.28
CA VAL A 89 -18.50 3.24 -7.34
C VAL A 89 -19.37 4.31 -7.97
N ASP A 90 -20.66 4.30 -7.65
CA ASP A 90 -21.63 5.28 -8.13
C ASP A 90 -21.08 6.72 -8.00
N GLU A 91 -21.43 7.57 -8.97
CA GLU A 91 -20.95 8.96 -9.10
C GLU A 91 -19.48 9.11 -9.57
N GLY A 92 -18.96 8.17 -10.35
CA GLY A 92 -17.69 8.33 -11.07
C GLY A 92 -16.44 8.31 -10.18
N THR A 93 -16.55 7.67 -9.01
CA THR A 93 -15.42 7.48 -8.10
C THR A 93 -14.87 6.07 -8.29
N LEU A 94 -13.56 5.95 -8.54
CA LEU A 94 -12.87 4.67 -8.64
C LEU A 94 -12.28 4.28 -7.28
N GLU A 95 -12.63 3.09 -6.81
CA GLU A 95 -12.02 2.48 -5.63
C GLU A 95 -11.04 1.38 -6.03
N PHE A 96 -9.88 1.35 -5.37
CA PHE A 96 -8.84 0.36 -5.62
C PHE A 96 -8.63 -0.50 -4.38
N PHE A 97 -8.59 -1.81 -4.59
CA PHE A 97 -8.47 -2.81 -3.55
C PHE A 97 -7.27 -3.70 -3.81
N ASN A 98 -6.45 -3.88 -2.78
CA ASN A 98 -5.39 -4.87 -2.76
C ASN A 98 -5.20 -5.38 -1.33
N THR A 99 -4.69 -6.60 -1.20
CA THR A 99 -4.28 -7.14 0.09
C THR A 99 -2.78 -7.32 0.07
N VAL A 100 -2.06 -6.58 0.89
CA VAL A 100 -0.61 -6.69 1.02
C VAL A 100 -0.26 -7.61 2.19
N VAL A 101 0.69 -8.52 1.97
CA VAL A 101 1.24 -9.40 2.99
C VAL A 101 2.62 -8.89 3.35
N ILE A 102 2.83 -8.67 4.65
CA ILE A 102 4.13 -8.34 5.23
C ILE A 102 4.60 -9.58 5.99
N GLN A 103 5.70 -10.18 5.55
CA GLN A 103 6.27 -11.39 6.13
C GLN A 103 7.69 -11.11 6.64
N PRO A 104 7.87 -10.85 7.95
CA PRO A 104 9.19 -10.83 8.58
C PRO A 104 9.88 -12.21 8.49
N HIS A 105 11.21 -12.23 8.49
CA HIS A 105 12.04 -13.44 8.50
C HIS A 105 12.38 -13.92 9.90
#